data_AF-A0A178GU67-F1
#
_entry.id   AF-A0A178GU67-F1
#
_cell.length_a   1.000
_cell.length_b   1.000
_cell.length_c   1.000
_cell.angle_alpha   90.00
_cell.angle_beta   90.00
_cell.angle_gamma   90.00
#
_symmetry.space_group_name_H-M   'P 1'
#
loop_
_entity.id
_entity.type
_entity.pdbx_description
1 polymer ?
#
loop_
_entity_poly.entity_id
_entity_poly.type
_entity_poly.pdbx_seq_one_letter_code
_entity_poly.pdbx_strand_id
1 'polypeptide(L)'
;MSKLPNNAKIGKSQVTQWEVIKNCEYADNCLSKIVTLYVIRITQLSDFYTNDEPEINTVLARISVTSENVFLNKATTIEVMEGIFPYKFNSKKRNNILRLEDLYNYLYSIVNNSLPKEMLESLVREYKDAVNLFKAIT
;
A
#
# COMPACT_ATOMS: atom_id res chain seq x y z
N MET A 1 -16.04 21.22 12.51
CA MET A 1 -15.83 20.15 11.51
C MET A 1 -14.34 19.85 11.48
N SER A 2 -13.90 18.73 12.06
CA SER A 2 -12.57 18.19 11.78
C SER A 2 -12.54 17.86 10.28
N LYS A 3 -11.63 18.49 9.53
CA LYS A 3 -11.41 18.14 8.12
C LYS A 3 -10.96 16.68 8.09
N LEU A 4 -11.62 15.84 7.28
CA LEU A 4 -11.07 14.51 7.00
C LEU A 4 -9.64 14.67 6.46
N PRO A 5 -8.72 13.76 6.81
CA PRO A 5 -7.38 13.82 6.30
C PRO A 5 -7.40 13.61 4.77
N ASN A 6 -6.41 14.19 4.07
CA ASN A 6 -6.37 14.23 2.59
C ASN A 6 -6.39 12.84 1.91
N ASN A 7 -6.11 11.80 2.69
CA ASN A 7 -6.05 10.40 2.31
C ASN A 7 -7.29 9.62 2.80
N ALA A 8 -8.47 10.24 2.80
CA ALA A 8 -9.72 9.60 3.17
C ALA A 8 -10.72 9.60 2.00
N LYS A 9 -11.43 8.48 1.81
CA LYS A 9 -12.57 8.38 0.91
C LYS A 9 -13.82 7.96 1.67
N ILE A 10 -14.86 8.77 1.55
CA ILE A 10 -16.18 8.55 2.15
C ILE A 10 -17.00 7.69 1.19
N GLY A 11 -17.40 6.51 1.63
CA GLY A 11 -18.42 5.67 1.01
C GLY A 11 -19.79 5.91 1.63
N LYS A 12 -20.78 5.08 1.26
CA LYS A 12 -22.16 5.23 1.79
C LYS A 12 -22.27 5.04 3.31
N SER A 13 -21.48 4.11 3.88
CA SER A 13 -21.56 3.72 5.29
C SER A 13 -20.19 3.51 5.94
N GLN A 14 -19.11 3.87 5.24
CA GLN A 14 -17.74 3.69 5.73
C GLN A 14 -16.81 4.77 5.20
N VAL A 15 -15.77 5.10 5.96
CA VAL A 15 -14.62 5.86 5.48
C VAL A 15 -13.43 4.91 5.35
N THR A 16 -12.74 5.00 4.21
CA THR A 16 -11.46 4.32 4.01
C THR A 16 -10.33 5.33 4.05
N GLN A 17 -9.35 5.09 4.91
CA GLN A 17 -8.13 5.88 5.03
C GLN A 17 -6.92 4.99 4.78
N TRP A 18 -5.83 5.57 4.28
CA TRP A 18 -4.58 4.82 4.14
C TRP A 18 -3.36 5.62 4.56
N GLU A 19 -2.43 4.97 5.24
CA GLU A 19 -1.13 5.53 5.62
C GLU A 19 0.00 4.78 4.89
N VAL A 20 1.09 5.48 4.60
CA VAL A 20 2.27 4.93 3.95
C VAL A 20 3.47 5.07 4.89
N ILE A 21 4.03 3.94 5.30
CA ILE A 21 5.21 3.86 6.16
C ILE A 21 6.35 3.27 5.31
N LYS A 22 7.51 3.93 5.31
CA LYS A 22 8.67 3.51 4.53
C LYS A 22 9.82 3.17 5.46
N ASN A 23 10.54 2.10 5.13
CA ASN A 23 11.75 1.70 5.82
C ASN A 23 12.83 1.32 4.81
N CYS A 24 14.06 1.78 5.05
CA CYS A 24 15.23 1.39 4.28
C CYS A 24 16.06 0.42 5.11
N GLU A 25 16.31 -0.77 4.57
CA GLU A 25 17.18 -1.79 5.17
C GLU A 25 18.57 -1.72 4.51
N TYR A 26 19.60 -1.64 5.34
CA TYR A 26 20.99 -1.58 4.90
C TYR A 26 21.72 -2.89 5.27
N ALA A 27 22.54 -3.39 4.36
CA ALA A 27 23.44 -4.51 4.59
C ALA A 27 24.84 -4.07 4.15
N ASP A 28 25.85 -4.28 5.01
CA ASP A 28 27.24 -3.86 4.77
C ASP A 28 27.38 -2.39 4.35
N ASN A 29 26.64 -1.50 5.01
CA ASN A 29 26.53 -0.05 4.70
C ASN A 29 25.97 0.29 3.30
N CYS A 30 25.47 -0.70 2.56
CA CYS A 30 24.81 -0.52 1.27
C CYS A 30 23.29 -0.66 1.43
N LEU A 31 22.53 0.11 0.68
CA LEU A 31 21.08 -0.04 0.64
C LEU A 31 20.73 -1.42 0.05
N SER A 32 20.04 -2.25 0.84
CA SER A 32 19.73 -3.64 0.47
C SER A 32 18.27 -3.82 0.06
N LYS A 33 17.35 -3.14 0.76
CA LYS A 33 15.90 -3.25 0.53
C LYS A 33 15.21 -1.97 0.95
N ILE A 34 14.17 -1.59 0.21
CA ILE A 34 13.22 -0.56 0.61
C ILE A 34 11.88 -1.27 0.82
N VAL A 35 11.33 -1.13 2.01
CA VAL A 35 10.04 -1.68 2.41
C VAL A 35 9.03 -0.55 2.52
N THR A 36 7.95 -0.63 1.76
CA THR A 36 6.81 0.27 1.87
C THR A 36 5.62 -0.51 2.42
N LEU A 37 5.11 -0.08 3.57
CA LEU A 37 3.92 -0.63 4.22
C LEU A 37 2.75 0.34 4.04
N TYR A 38 1.68 -0.16 3.45
CA TYR A 38 0.39 0.50 3.40
C TYR A 38 -0.49 -0.01 4.53
N VAL A 39 -0.99 0.90 5.36
CA VAL A 39 -1.97 0.60 6.41
C VAL A 39 -3.30 1.17 5.96
N ILE A 40 -4.24 0.31 5.57
CA ILE A 40 -5.55 0.70 5.05
C ILE A 40 -6.58 0.45 6.14
N ARG A 41 -7.18 1.52 6.68
CA ARG A 41 -8.17 1.47 7.75
C ARG A 41 -9.55 1.73 7.21
N ILE A 42 -10.51 0.91 7.62
CA ILE A 42 -11.93 1.05 7.29
C ILE A 42 -12.68 1.33 8.58
N THR A 43 -13.35 2.48 8.63
CA THR A 43 -14.15 2.92 9.78
C THR A 43 -15.62 2.99 9.39
N GLN A 44 -16.51 2.59 10.30
CA GLN A 44 -17.95 2.66 10.04
C GLN A 44 -18.44 4.10 10.21
N LEU A 45 -19.06 4.68 9.19
CA LEU A 45 -19.81 5.92 9.37
C LEU A 45 -21.07 5.58 10.14
N SER A 46 -21.19 6.11 11.36
CA SER A 46 -22.45 6.02 12.10
C SER A 46 -23.32 7.23 11.75
N ASP A 47 -24.65 7.06 11.77
CA ASP A 47 -25.60 8.17 11.56
C ASP A 47 -25.47 9.26 12.66
N PHE A 48 -24.76 8.95 13.75
CA PHE A 48 -24.48 9.84 14.87
C PHE A 48 -22.98 10.17 14.91
N TYR A 49 -22.59 11.25 14.22
CA TYR A 49 -21.23 11.80 14.21
C TYR A 49 -20.62 11.91 15.62
N THR A 50 -19.90 10.88 16.04
CA THR A 50 -19.11 10.83 17.27
C THR A 50 -17.70 10.46 16.85
N ASN A 51 -16.68 11.11 17.46
CA ASN A 51 -15.28 10.96 17.06
C ASN A 51 -14.69 9.54 17.30
N ASP A 52 -15.49 8.63 17.85
CA ASP A 52 -15.13 7.25 18.19
C ASP A 52 -15.86 6.26 17.25
N GLU A 53 -15.80 6.51 15.93
CA GLU A 53 -16.31 5.57 14.94
C GLU A 53 -15.50 4.26 14.97
N PRO A 54 -16.13 3.09 15.15
CA PRO A 54 -15.39 1.84 15.30
C PRO A 54 -14.65 1.47 14.01
N GLU A 55 -13.37 1.14 14.13
CA GLU A 55 -12.59 0.52 13.06
C GLU A 55 -13.17 -0.88 12.80
N ILE A 56 -13.69 -1.09 11.59
CA ILE A 56 -14.31 -2.35 11.19
C ILE A 56 -13.24 -3.33 10.70
N ASN A 57 -12.22 -2.81 10.00
CA ASN A 57 -11.20 -3.65 9.39
C ASN A 57 -9.91 -2.86 9.10
N THR A 58 -8.77 -3.54 9.20
CA THR A 58 -7.46 -3.05 8.79
C THR A 58 -6.86 -4.02 7.79
N VAL A 59 -6.46 -3.52 6.63
CA VAL A 59 -5.71 -4.29 5.63
C VAL A 59 -4.30 -3.74 5.55
N LEU A 60 -3.31 -4.61 5.65
CA LEU A 60 -1.90 -4.25 5.49
C LEU A 60 -1.39 -4.75 4.15
N ALA A 61 -0.72 -3.89 3.38
CA ALA A 61 -0.01 -4.32 2.18
C ALA A 61 1.46 -3.90 2.25
N ARG A 62 2.36 -4.88 2.23
CA ARG A 62 3.80 -4.70 2.28
C ARG A 62 4.40 -4.91 0.90
N ILE A 63 5.18 -3.95 0.44
CA ILE A 63 5.88 -3.98 -0.85
C ILE A 63 7.38 -3.86 -0.55
N SER A 64 8.16 -4.84 -1.02
CA SER A 64 9.60 -4.89 -0.80
C SER A 64 10.35 -4.82 -2.11
N VAL A 65 11.07 -3.72 -2.31
CA VAL A 65 11.92 -3.45 -3.48
C VAL A 65 13.37 -3.68 -3.09
N THR A 66 14.08 -4.50 -3.86
CA THR A 66 15.52 -4.77 -3.72
C THR A 66 16.27 -4.32 -4.96
N SER A 67 17.59 -4.24 -4.87
CA SER A 67 18.46 -4.00 -6.03
C SER A 67 18.22 -5.03 -7.15
N GLU A 68 17.99 -6.30 -6.82
CA GLU A 68 17.66 -7.33 -7.82
C GLU A 68 16.35 -7.03 -8.56
N ASN A 69 15.34 -6.47 -7.87
CA ASN A 69 14.10 -6.06 -8.54
C ASN A 69 14.36 -4.98 -9.59
N VAL A 70 15.29 -4.08 -9.31
CA VAL A 70 15.61 -2.93 -10.17
C VAL A 70 16.53 -3.33 -11.32
N PHE A 71 17.69 -3.93 -11.02
CA PHE A 71 18.75 -4.18 -12.00
C PHE A 71 18.56 -5.47 -12.79
N LEU A 72 17.93 -6.48 -12.19
CA LEU A 72 17.62 -7.75 -12.86
C LEU A 72 16.16 -7.83 -13.31
N ASN A 73 15.40 -6.74 -13.17
CA ASN A 73 13.98 -6.65 -13.52
C ASN A 73 13.14 -7.79 -12.90
N LYS A 74 13.50 -8.23 -11.68
CA LYS A 74 12.75 -9.26 -10.95
C LYS A 74 11.46 -8.68 -10.38
N ALA A 75 10.43 -9.51 -10.27
CA ALA A 75 9.16 -9.13 -9.67
C ALA A 75 9.34 -8.70 -8.20
N THR A 76 8.82 -7.51 -7.86
CA THR A 76 8.78 -7.00 -6.49
C THR A 76 7.97 -7.93 -5.60
N THR A 77 8.45 -8.15 -4.38
CA THR A 77 7.71 -8.96 -3.40
C THR A 77 6.59 -8.11 -2.81
N ILE A 78 5.37 -8.64 -2.88
CA ILE A 78 4.17 -8.01 -2.35
C ILE A 78 3.50 -9.01 -1.42
N GLU A 79 3.16 -8.57 -0.22
CA GLU A 79 2.43 -9.35 0.75
C GLU A 79 1.24 -8.55 1.26
N VAL A 80 0.12 -9.22 1.45
CA VAL A 80 -1.08 -8.61 2.03
C VAL A 80 -1.45 -9.38 3.28
N MET A 81 -1.82 -8.66 4.33
CA MET A 81 -2.31 -9.21 5.59
C MET A 81 -3.75 -8.73 5.78
N GLU A 82 -4.65 -9.69 5.75
CA GLU A 82 -6.05 -9.55 6.16
C GLU A 82 -6.21 -10.44 7.40
N GLY A 83 -6.15 -9.85 8.59
CA GLY A 83 -6.09 -10.60 9.85
C GLY A 83 -4.67 -11.04 10.23
N ILE A 84 -4.52 -12.27 10.75
CA ILE A 84 -3.32 -12.71 11.49
C ILE A 84 -2.19 -13.20 10.58
N PHE A 85 -2.50 -13.73 9.39
CA PHE A 85 -1.51 -14.38 8.53
C PHE A 85 -1.23 -13.57 7.25
N PRO A 86 0.04 -13.22 6.98
CA PRO A 86 0.41 -12.64 5.70
C PRO A 86 0.31 -13.70 4.60
N TYR A 87 -0.17 -13.31 3.43
CA TYR A 87 -0.05 -14.13 2.23
C TYR A 87 0.70 -13.36 1.14
N LYS A 88 1.45 -14.08 0.30
CA LYS A 88 2.20 -13.50 -0.82
C LYS A 88 1.23 -13.20 -1.96
N PHE A 89 1.11 -11.92 -2.31
CA PHE A 89 0.30 -11.49 -3.43
C PHE A 89 0.96 -11.90 -4.74
N ASN A 90 0.21 -12.64 -5.57
CA ASN A 90 0.71 -13.13 -6.84
C ASN A 90 -0.01 -12.46 -8.01
N SER A 91 0.77 -11.82 -8.87
CA SER A 91 0.32 -11.33 -10.17
C SER A 91 1.05 -12.07 -11.27
N LYS A 92 0.34 -12.39 -12.36
CA LYS A 92 0.92 -13.00 -13.57
C LYS A 92 1.72 -11.99 -14.41
N LYS A 93 1.66 -10.69 -14.08
CA LYS A 93 2.33 -9.62 -14.82
C LYS A 93 3.81 -9.61 -14.49
N ARG A 94 4.64 -9.42 -15.52
CA ARG A 94 6.09 -9.23 -15.39
C ARG A 94 6.46 -7.79 -15.01
N ASN A 95 5.69 -6.81 -15.48
CA ASN A 95 5.94 -5.40 -15.21
C ASN A 95 5.44 -5.04 -13.80
N ASN A 96 6.31 -4.47 -12.95
CA ASN A 96 5.97 -4.13 -11.57
C ASN A 96 4.87 -3.06 -11.42
N ILE A 97 4.74 -2.09 -12.35
CA ILE A 97 3.64 -1.12 -12.32
C ILE A 97 2.30 -1.83 -12.54
N LEU A 98 2.22 -2.72 -13.53
CA LEU A 98 1.00 -3.52 -13.77
C LEU A 98 0.69 -4.46 -12.59
N ARG A 99 1.71 -4.97 -11.88
CA ARG A 99 1.51 -5.76 -10.66
C ARG A 99 0.91 -4.91 -9.53
N LEU A 100 1.26 -3.63 -9.44
CA LEU A 100 0.68 -2.70 -8.47
C LEU A 100 -0.76 -2.31 -8.84
N GLU A 101 -1.09 -2.25 -10.13
CA GLU A 101 -2.48 -2.12 -10.58
C GLU A 101 -3.31 -3.36 -10.20
N ASP A 102 -2.77 -4.57 -10.40
CA ASP A 102 -3.42 -5.80 -9.93
C ASP A 102 -3.60 -5.79 -8.39
N LEU A 103 -2.59 -5.34 -7.64
CA LEU A 103 -2.69 -5.18 -6.18
C LEU A 103 -3.79 -4.18 -5.81
N TYR A 104 -3.84 -3.02 -6.46
CA TYR A 104 -4.88 -2.02 -6.22
C TYR A 104 -6.28 -2.59 -6.45
N ASN A 105 -6.49 -3.29 -7.58
CA ASN A 105 -7.78 -3.91 -7.88
C ASN A 105 -8.16 -4.97 -6.85
N TYR A 106 -7.18 -5.74 -6.40
CA TYR A 106 -7.38 -6.71 -5.33
C TYR A 106 -7.79 -6.01 -4.02
N LEU A 107 -7.04 -5.00 -3.57
CA LEU A 107 -7.39 -4.23 -2.36
C LEU A 107 -8.74 -3.53 -2.49
N TYR A 108 -9.05 -2.97 -3.66
CA TYR A 108 -10.34 -2.34 -3.97
C TYR A 108 -11.51 -3.32 -3.80
N SER A 109 -11.31 -4.60 -4.15
CA SER A 109 -12.31 -5.64 -3.95
C SER A 109 -12.52 -6.00 -2.48
N ILE A 110 -11.45 -6.08 -1.67
CA ILE A 110 -11.55 -6.34 -0.22
C ILE A 110 -12.31 -5.22 0.49
N VAL A 111 -12.00 -3.96 0.15
CA VAL A 111 -12.61 -2.81 0.83
C VAL A 111 -13.97 -2.41 0.26
N ASN A 112 -14.63 -3.28 -0.51
CA ASN A 112 -15.95 -3.04 -1.11
C ASN A 112 -16.02 -1.72 -1.91
N ASN A 113 -15.05 -1.50 -2.80
CA ASN A 113 -15.00 -0.39 -3.76
C ASN A 113 -14.81 1.02 -3.14
N SER A 114 -14.43 1.11 -1.87
CA SER A 114 -14.17 2.40 -1.21
C SER A 114 -12.72 2.86 -1.27
N LEU A 115 -11.83 2.13 -1.98
CA LEU A 115 -10.46 2.60 -2.17
C LEU A 115 -10.43 3.77 -3.17
N PRO A 116 -9.72 4.86 -2.87
CA PRO A 116 -9.51 5.99 -3.78
C PRO A 116 -8.41 5.71 -4.81
N LYS A 117 -8.52 6.30 -6.00
CA LYS A 117 -7.55 6.12 -7.10
C LYS A 117 -6.18 6.71 -6.75
N GLU A 118 -6.18 7.73 -5.90
CA GLU A 118 -5.01 8.36 -5.30
C GLU A 118 -4.11 7.34 -4.57
N MET A 119 -4.68 6.24 -4.09
CA MET A 119 -3.89 5.15 -3.53
C MET A 119 -3.10 4.38 -4.61
N LEU A 120 -3.67 4.14 -5.80
CA LEU A 120 -2.92 3.58 -6.93
C LEU A 120 -1.77 4.51 -7.35
N GLU A 121 -2.04 5.81 -7.42
CA GLU A 121 -1.02 6.82 -7.74
C GLU A 121 0.09 6.82 -6.69
N SER A 122 -0.27 6.68 -5.41
CA SER A 122 0.70 6.48 -4.33
C SER A 122 1.52 5.22 -4.54
N LEU A 123 0.91 4.05 -4.78
CA LEU A 123 1.62 2.78 -5.02
C LEU A 123 2.69 2.93 -6.12
N VAL A 124 2.31 3.54 -7.23
CA VAL A 124 3.20 3.74 -8.38
C VAL A 124 4.30 4.75 -8.07
N ARG A 125 3.98 5.86 -7.40
CA ARG A 125 4.97 6.88 -7.00
C ARG A 125 6.00 6.29 -6.05
N GLU A 126 5.56 5.60 -5.01
CA GLU A 126 6.43 5.01 -4.00
C GLU A 126 7.38 3.96 -4.59
N TYR A 127 6.87 3.14 -5.51
CA TYR A 127 7.71 2.21 -6.25
C TYR A 127 8.75 2.92 -7.13
N LYS A 128 8.36 3.99 -7.84
CA LYS A 128 9.30 4.76 -8.67
C LYS A 128 10.38 5.45 -7.84
N ASP A 129 10.01 6.02 -6.69
CA ASP A 129 10.95 6.66 -5.77
C ASP A 129 11.95 5.64 -5.24
N ALA A 130 11.49 4.43 -4.86
CA ALA A 130 12.35 3.33 -4.45
C ALA A 130 13.32 2.90 -5.57
N VAL A 131 12.81 2.72 -6.80
CA VAL A 131 13.64 2.39 -7.98
C VAL A 131 14.70 3.46 -8.24
N ASN A 132 14.32 4.74 -8.15
CA ASN A 132 15.23 5.86 -8.37
C ASN A 132 16.32 5.93 -7.30
N LEU A 133 15.97 5.64 -6.03
CA LEU A 133 16.95 5.61 -4.94
C LEU A 133 18.01 4.53 -5.19
N PHE A 134 17.61 3.32 -5.60
CA PHE A 134 18.58 2.28 -5.97
C PHE A 134 19.47 2.69 -7.14
N LYS A 135 18.92 3.35 -8.15
CA LYS A 135 19.67 3.83 -9.31
C LYS A 135 20.64 4.97 -8.98
N ALA A 136 20.33 5.81 -8.00
CA ALA A 136 21.16 6.95 -7.60
C ALA A 136 22.38 6.56 -6.74
N ILE A 137 22.35 5.36 -6.14
CA ILE A 137 23.43 4.82 -5.30
C ILE A 137 24.45 4.01 -6.13
N THR A 138 24.18 3.81 -7.43
CA THR A 138 25.08 3.12 -8.38
C THR A 138 25.83 4.13 -9.23
#